data_AF-A0A7C4M2W2-F1
#
_entry.id   AF-A0A7C4M2W2-F1
#
_cell.length_a   1.000
_cell.length_b   1.000
_cell.length_c   1.000
_cell.angle_alpha   90.00
_cell.angle_beta   90.00
_cell.angle_gamma   90.00
#
_symmetry.space_group_name_H-M   'P 1'
#
loop_
_entity.id
_entity.type
_entity.pdbx_description
1 polymer ?
#
loop_
_entity_poly.entity_id
_entity_poly.type
_entity_poly.pdbx_seq_one_letter_code
_entity_poly.pdbx_strand_id
1 'polypeptide(L)'
;MEYIYAAMLLYKAGKPIDEENLTRVLNAAGVNVDPIRVKALVAALSEINIDEAIKSAPTFMPMIAPAAAPAVAPPSAVEEKAKKEEKKEKEEKKEEEALEGLASLFG
;
A
#
# COMPACT_ATOMS: atom_id res chain seq x y z
N MET A 1 -12.00 -9.75 2.70
CA MET A 1 -11.06 -9.02 3.59
C MET A 1 -10.81 -9.73 4.92
N GLU A 2 -11.75 -10.56 5.38
CA GLU A 2 -11.72 -11.36 6.61
C GLU A 2 -10.42 -12.16 6.83
N TYR A 3 -9.87 -12.79 5.79
CA TYR A 3 -8.61 -13.55 5.88
C TYR A 3 -7.41 -12.68 6.27
N ILE A 4 -7.34 -11.45 5.73
CA ILE A 4 -6.27 -10.50 6.05
C ILE A 4 -6.40 -10.01 7.50
N TYR A 5 -7.62 -9.75 7.96
CA TYR A 5 -7.85 -9.36 9.35
C TYR A 5 -7.51 -10.48 10.33
N ALA A 6 -7.84 -11.73 10.00
CA ALA A 6 -7.45 -12.89 10.80
C ALA A 6 -5.91 -13.04 10.86
N ALA A 7 -5.22 -12.89 9.73
CA ALA A 7 -3.76 -12.93 9.68
C ALA A 7 -3.11 -11.80 10.51
N MET A 8 -3.64 -10.57 10.42
CA MET A 8 -3.16 -9.43 11.22
C MET A 8 -3.40 -9.62 12.71
N LEU A 9 -4.53 -10.23 13.10
CA LEU A 9 -4.83 -10.54 14.49
C LEU A 9 -3.84 -11.58 15.05
N LEU A 10 -3.57 -12.64 14.29
CA LEU A 10 -2.57 -13.66 14.65
C LEU A 10 -1.18 -13.05 14.78
N TYR A 11 -0.78 -12.23 13.82
CA TYR A 11 0.48 -11.49 13.85
C TYR A 11 0.60 -10.62 15.11
N LYS A 12 -0.42 -9.81 15.41
CA LYS A 12 -0.42 -8.93 16.58
C LYS A 12 -0.40 -9.71 17.91
N ALA A 13 -0.98 -10.91 17.92
CA ALA A 13 -0.96 -11.83 19.06
C ALA A 13 0.35 -12.64 19.17
N GLY A 14 1.31 -12.46 18.27
CA GLY A 14 2.56 -13.22 18.23
C GLY A 14 2.37 -14.71 17.92
N LYS A 15 1.24 -15.06 17.32
CA LYS A 15 0.92 -16.45 16.92
C LYS A 15 1.35 -16.68 15.47
N PRO A 16 1.77 -17.92 15.13
CA PRO A 16 2.09 -18.25 13.75
C PRO A 16 0.87 -18.12 12.85
N ILE A 17 1.10 -17.64 11.62
CA ILE A 17 0.08 -17.50 10.57
C ILE A 17 0.14 -18.74 9.69
N ASP A 18 -0.45 -19.83 10.17
CA ASP A 18 -0.56 -21.10 9.45
C ASP A 18 -2.02 -21.46 9.14
N GLU A 19 -2.23 -22.52 8.35
CA GLU A 19 -3.57 -22.94 7.91
C GLU A 19 -4.49 -23.27 9.09
N GLU A 20 -3.96 -23.87 10.15
CA GLU A 20 -4.70 -24.30 11.33
C GLU A 20 -5.19 -23.11 12.15
N ASN A 21 -4.30 -22.17 12.45
CA ASN A 21 -4.60 -20.97 13.23
C ASN A 21 -5.53 -20.02 12.48
N LEU A 22 -5.33 -19.82 11.17
CA LEU A 22 -6.25 -19.04 10.33
C LEU A 22 -7.65 -19.63 10.32
N THR A 23 -7.75 -20.95 10.06
CA THR A 23 -9.04 -21.64 10.01
C THR A 23 -9.77 -21.58 11.35
N ARG A 24 -9.07 -21.73 12.47
CA ARG A 24 -9.64 -21.58 13.82
C ARG A 24 -10.21 -20.19 14.06
N VAL A 25 -9.46 -19.14 13.74
CA VAL A 25 -9.90 -17.75 13.94
C VAL A 25 -11.13 -17.44 13.07
N LEU A 26 -11.11 -17.85 11.80
CA LEU A 26 -12.21 -17.62 10.87
C LEU A 26 -13.47 -18.40 11.28
N ASN A 27 -13.34 -19.65 11.68
CA ASN A 27 -14.45 -20.45 12.20
C ASN A 27 -15.03 -19.86 13.50
N ALA A 28 -14.18 -19.38 14.41
CA ALA A 28 -14.62 -18.71 15.63
C ALA A 28 -15.39 -17.42 15.34
N ALA A 29 -15.09 -16.76 14.23
CA ALA A 29 -15.82 -15.59 13.73
C ALA A 29 -17.09 -15.96 12.92
N GLY A 30 -17.42 -17.25 12.77
CA GLY A 30 -18.58 -17.73 12.01
C GLY A 30 -18.42 -17.60 10.49
N VAL A 31 -17.19 -17.43 9.99
CA VAL A 31 -16.90 -17.32 8.55
C VAL A 31 -16.85 -18.72 7.94
N ASN A 32 -17.44 -18.86 6.75
CA ASN A 32 -17.28 -20.08 5.97
C ASN A 32 -15.90 -20.10 5.30
N VAL A 33 -15.00 -20.95 5.80
CA VAL A 33 -13.59 -20.97 5.42
C VAL A 33 -13.37 -21.67 4.09
N ASP A 34 -12.68 -20.99 3.19
CA ASP A 34 -12.19 -21.54 1.92
C ASP A 34 -10.72 -21.97 2.06
N PRO A 35 -10.43 -23.29 2.02
CA PRO A 35 -9.09 -23.80 2.24
C PRO A 35 -8.09 -23.37 1.15
N ILE A 36 -8.55 -23.08 -0.07
CA ILE A 36 -7.66 -22.61 -1.15
C ILE A 36 -7.16 -21.20 -0.83
N ARG A 37 -8.05 -20.33 -0.34
CA ARG A 37 -7.70 -18.96 0.05
C ARG A 37 -6.80 -18.92 1.29
N VAL A 38 -7.03 -19.80 2.26
CA VAL A 38 -6.13 -19.94 3.42
C VAL A 38 -4.72 -20.30 2.96
N LYS A 39 -4.59 -21.34 2.12
CA LYS A 39 -3.29 -21.76 1.58
C LYS A 39 -2.59 -20.68 0.78
N ALA A 40 -3.31 -20.00 -0.11
CA ALA A 40 -2.76 -18.92 -0.91
C ALA A 40 -2.26 -17.77 -0.03
N LEU A 41 -2.99 -17.42 1.03
CA LEU A 41 -2.58 -16.35 1.95
C LEU A 41 -1.34 -16.75 2.77
N VAL A 42 -1.30 -17.97 3.30
CA VAL A 42 -0.14 -18.47 4.05
C VAL A 42 1.11 -18.47 3.17
N ALA A 43 0.99 -18.94 1.93
CA ALA A 43 2.09 -18.94 0.97
C ALA A 43 2.54 -17.52 0.57
N ALA A 44 1.59 -16.59 0.41
CA ALA A 44 1.93 -15.20 0.10
C ALA A 44 2.66 -14.50 1.27
N LEU A 45 2.32 -14.85 2.51
CA LEU A 45 2.90 -14.23 3.71
C LEU A 45 4.22 -14.88 4.16
N SER A 46 4.57 -16.08 3.69
CA SER A 46 5.79 -16.78 4.13
C SER A 46 7.08 -16.09 3.69
N GLU A 47 7.04 -15.29 2.62
CA GLU A 47 8.20 -14.55 2.10
C GLU A 47 8.19 -13.07 2.49
N ILE A 48 7.17 -12.61 3.23
CA ILE A 48 6.98 -11.20 3.55
C ILE A 48 7.34 -10.94 5.01
N ASN A 49 8.21 -9.95 5.24
CA ASN A 49 8.43 -9.40 6.57
C ASN A 49 7.30 -8.42 6.94
N ILE A 50 6.37 -8.88 7.77
CA ILE A 50 5.17 -8.11 8.15
C ILE A 50 5.53 -6.83 8.93
N ASP A 51 6.57 -6.84 9.77
CA ASP A 51 7.04 -5.66 10.51
C ASP A 51 7.48 -4.54 9.56
N GLU A 52 8.22 -4.90 8.52
CA GLU A 52 8.72 -3.97 7.52
C GLU A 52 7.58 -3.45 6.64
N ALA A 53 6.66 -4.32 6.24
CA ALA A 53 5.47 -3.96 5.46
C ALA A 53 4.57 -2.96 6.22
N ILE A 54 4.43 -3.10 7.54
CA ILE A 54 3.64 -2.17 8.36
C ILE A 54 4.36 -0.82 8.52
N LYS A 55 5.69 -0.82 8.68
CA LYS A 55 6.47 0.43 8.84
C LYS A 55 6.58 1.22 7.54
N SER A 56 6.63 0.54 6.41
CA SER A 56 6.68 1.15 5.07
C SER A 56 5.30 1.57 4.56
N ALA A 57 4.22 1.13 5.20
CA ALA A 57 2.88 1.58 4.87
C ALA A 57 2.83 3.11 5.02
N PRO A 58 2.37 3.86 3.99
CA PRO A 58 2.25 5.31 4.10
C PRO A 58 1.34 5.59 5.27
N THR A 59 1.91 6.12 6.35
CA THR A 59 1.18 6.59 7.51
C THR A 59 0.20 7.63 6.97
N PHE A 60 -1.06 7.24 6.77
CA PHE A 60 -2.17 8.18 6.68
C PHE A 60 -2.36 8.77 8.08
N MET A 61 -1.35 9.52 8.54
CA MET A 61 -1.56 10.54 9.53
C MET A 61 -2.48 11.53 8.84
N PRO A 62 -3.71 11.75 9.34
CA PRO A 62 -4.43 12.94 8.93
C PRO A 62 -3.50 14.09 9.26
N MET A 63 -3.00 14.78 8.23
CA MET A 63 -2.36 16.06 8.41
C MET A 63 -3.42 16.95 9.06
N ILE A 64 -3.40 17.04 10.39
CA ILE A 64 -3.96 18.17 11.10
C ILE A 64 -3.08 19.33 10.62
N ALA A 65 -3.57 20.02 9.60
CA ALA A 65 -2.98 21.25 9.13
C ALA A 65 -2.82 22.17 10.35
N PRO A 66 -1.59 22.57 10.74
CA PRO A 66 -1.44 23.58 11.75
C PRO A 66 -2.03 24.87 11.16
N ALA A 67 -2.94 25.49 11.90
CA ALA A 67 -3.36 26.85 11.63
C ALA A 67 -2.11 27.73 11.46
N ALA A 68 -2.10 28.51 10.39
CA ALA A 68 -0.99 29.36 10.00
C ALA A 68 -0.63 30.37 11.11
N ALA A 69 0.63 30.36 11.53
CA ALA A 69 1.35 31.52 12.07
C ALA A 69 2.85 31.37 11.71
N PRO A 70 3.57 32.46 11.40
CA PRO A 70 4.75 32.40 10.51
C PRO A 70 6.10 32.20 11.22
N ALA A 71 7.10 31.83 10.39
CA ALA A 71 8.54 31.67 10.64
C ALA A 71 8.92 30.42 11.47
N VAL A 72 9.77 29.50 11.01
CA VAL A 72 11.11 29.65 10.42
C VAL A 72 11.41 28.43 9.53
N ALA A 73 11.95 28.65 8.33
CA ALA A 73 12.26 27.59 7.37
C ALA A 73 13.69 27.02 7.56
N PRO A 74 13.88 25.68 7.58
CA PRO A 74 15.09 25.05 7.09
C PRO A 74 14.96 24.72 5.58
N PRO A 75 16.07 24.68 4.83
CA PRO A 75 16.06 24.82 3.36
C PRO A 75 15.72 23.55 2.57
N SER A 76 15.36 22.44 3.20
CA SER A 76 15.23 21.13 2.51
C SER A 76 13.91 20.89 1.77
N ALA A 77 12.93 21.80 1.86
CA ALA A 77 11.60 21.60 1.26
C ALA A 77 11.46 22.12 -0.20
N VAL A 78 12.48 22.79 -0.74
CA VAL A 78 12.41 23.42 -2.07
C VAL A 78 12.81 22.43 -3.18
N GLU A 79 13.71 21.50 -2.90
CA GLU A 79 14.27 20.58 -3.90
C GLU A 79 13.31 19.43 -4.26
N GLU A 80 12.47 18.98 -3.33
CA GLU A 80 11.54 17.87 -3.55
C GLU A 80 10.28 18.29 -4.33
N LYS A 81 9.87 19.57 -4.22
CA LYS A 81 8.78 20.12 -5.03
C LYS A 81 9.17 20.29 -6.50
N ALA A 82 10.37 20.82 -6.78
CA ALA A 82 10.85 21.01 -8.15
C ALA A 82 10.97 19.67 -8.92
N LYS A 83 11.47 18.62 -8.26
CA LYS A 83 11.62 17.30 -8.88
C LYS A 83 10.28 16.59 -9.14
N LYS A 84 9.25 16.87 -8.34
CA LYS A 84 7.89 16.33 -8.52
C LYS A 84 7.15 17.03 -9.65
N GLU A 85 7.37 18.33 -9.84
CA GLU A 85 6.80 19.12 -10.94
C GLU A 85 7.41 18.71 -12.29
N GLU A 86 8.74 18.57 -12.37
CA GLU A 86 9.45 18.16 -13.58
C GLU A 86 9.08 16.73 -14.03
N LYS A 87 8.82 15.82 -13.08
CA LYS A 87 8.40 14.44 -13.39
C LYS A 87 6.98 14.40 -13.96
N LYS A 88 6.09 15.29 -13.50
CA LYS A 88 4.71 15.36 -13.98
C LYS A 88 4.64 15.94 -15.40
N GLU A 89 5.42 16.98 -15.68
CA GLU A 89 5.48 17.58 -17.02
C GLU A 89 6.07 16.61 -18.08
N LYS A 90 6.98 15.72 -17.66
CA LYS A 90 7.54 14.68 -18.53
C LYS A 90 6.57 13.54 -18.84
N GLU A 91 5.63 13.26 -17.93
CA GLU A 91 4.60 12.24 -18.13
C GLU A 91 3.52 12.75 -19.10
N GLU A 92 3.12 14.01 -18.97
CA GLU A 92 2.14 14.67 -19.85
C GLU A 92 2.63 14.75 -21.31
N LYS A 93 3.91 15.15 -21.54
CA LYS A 93 4.51 15.14 -22.89
C LYS A 93 4.58 13.75 -23.53
N LYS A 94 4.76 12.70 -22.72
CA LYS A 94 4.83 11.32 -23.23
C LYS A 94 3.45 10.79 -23.64
N GLU A 95 2.40 11.22 -22.95
CA GLU A 95 1.02 10.89 -23.36
C GLU A 95 0.64 11.60 -24.65
N GLU A 96 1.01 12.89 -24.83
CA GLU A 96 0.74 13.61 -26.08
C GLU A 96 1.47 12.99 -27.29
N GLU A 97 2.76 12.65 -27.17
CA GLU A 97 3.51 11.98 -28.25
C GLU A 97 2.94 10.58 -28.58
N ALA A 98 2.43 9.85 -27.58
CA ALA A 98 1.82 8.55 -27.80
C ALA A 98 0.47 8.65 -28.56
N LEU A 99 -0.29 9.71 -28.30
CA LEU A 99 -1.55 10.00 -28.98
C LEU A 99 -1.32 10.46 -30.43
N GLU A 100 -0.31 11.30 -30.69
CA GLU A 100 0.07 11.68 -32.05
C GLU A 100 0.59 10.49 -32.87
N GLY A 101 1.39 9.61 -32.27
CA GLY A 101 1.87 8.39 -32.93
C GLY A 101 0.73 7.43 -33.32
N LEU A 102 -0.30 7.30 -32.46
CA LEU A 102 -1.51 6.55 -32.78
C LEU A 102 -2.33 7.23 -33.88
N ALA A 103 -2.46 8.55 -33.89
CA ALA A 103 -3.16 9.28 -34.92
C ALA A 103 -2.51 9.11 -36.31
N SER A 104 -1.18 9.09 -36.38
CA SER A 104 -0.45 8.84 -37.63
C SER A 104 -0.54 7.39 -38.13
N LEU A 105 -0.91 6.43 -37.27
CA LEU A 105 -1.05 5.01 -37.64
C LEU A 105 -2.46 4.68 -38.19
N PHE A 106 -3.46 5.50 -37.85
CA PHE A 106 -4.86 5.27 -38.19
C PHE A 106 -5.50 6.37 -39.07
N GLY A 107 -4.68 7.32 -39.55
CA GLY A 107 -5.08 8.37 -40.50
C GLY A 107 -4.81 8.01 -41.95
#